data_AF-A0A9E5EJI3-F1
#
_entry.id   AF-A0A9E5EJI3-F1
#
_cell.length_a   1.000
_cell.length_b   1.000
_cell.length_c   1.000
_cell.angle_alpha   90.00
_cell.angle_beta   90.00
_cell.angle_gamma   90.00
#
_symmetry.space_group_name_H-M   'P 1'
#
loop_
_entity.id
_entity.type
_entity.pdbx_description
1 polymer ?
#
loop_
_entity_poly.entity_id
_entity_poly.type
_entity_poly.pdbx_seq_one_letter_code
_entity_poly.pdbx_strand_id
1 'polypeptide(L)'
;MAGGGGGGEGEFGLQIAPMLDVMFVLLMFFMVMAGKQVKEAELGVNVPGASQASSTAKTPVTIRVGPDGVVTFNDSPVDNRNDS
;
A
#
# COMPACT_ATOMS: atom_id res chain seq x y z
N MET A 1 -36.57 -10.66 -57.81
CA MET A 1 -35.11 -10.81 -57.55
C MET A 1 -34.55 -9.45 -57.18
N ALA A 2 -33.47 -9.47 -56.39
CA ALA A 2 -32.62 -8.36 -55.95
C ALA A 2 -33.14 -7.56 -54.74
N GLY A 3 -32.74 -8.02 -53.56
CA GLY A 3 -32.39 -7.15 -52.45
C GLY A 3 -30.98 -6.58 -52.63
N GLY A 4 -30.72 -5.47 -51.95
CA GLY A 4 -29.44 -4.78 -51.81
C GLY A 4 -29.76 -3.42 -51.19
N GLY A 5 -29.43 -3.13 -49.93
CA GLY A 5 -28.13 -3.30 -49.28
C GLY A 5 -27.63 -1.88 -49.01
N GLY A 6 -28.06 -1.28 -47.91
CA GLY A 6 -27.86 0.15 -47.62
C GLY A 6 -27.99 0.46 -46.13
N GLY A 7 -27.18 -0.21 -45.31
CA GLY A 7 -27.02 0.11 -43.89
C GLY A 7 -25.56 -0.15 -43.55
N GLY A 8 -24.78 0.90 -43.27
CA GLY A 8 -23.35 0.70 -43.04
C GLY A 8 -22.53 1.89 -42.61
N GLU A 9 -23.00 3.13 -42.73
CA GLU A 9 -22.15 4.30 -42.37
C GLU A 9 -22.75 5.20 -41.29
N GLY A 10 -24.08 5.44 -41.30
CA GLY A 10 -24.75 6.25 -40.27
C GLY A 10 -24.97 5.54 -38.92
N GLU A 11 -25.07 4.21 -38.93
CA GLU A 11 -25.32 3.42 -37.71
C GLU A 11 -24.09 3.35 -36.80
N PHE A 12 -22.88 3.24 -37.38
CA PHE A 12 -21.62 3.26 -36.61
C PHE A 12 -21.34 4.62 -35.99
N GLY A 13 -21.62 5.72 -36.70
CA GLY A 13 -21.45 7.08 -36.17
C GLY A 13 -22.39 7.39 -34.99
N LEU A 14 -23.64 6.89 -35.05
CA LEU A 14 -24.60 7.00 -33.96
C LEU A 14 -24.25 6.09 -32.77
N GLN A 15 -23.53 4.98 -32.99
CA GLN A 15 -23.07 4.08 -31.93
C GLN A 15 -21.80 4.56 -31.22
N ILE A 16 -20.91 5.30 -31.89
CA ILE A 16 -19.67 5.82 -31.29
C ILE A 16 -19.94 6.97 -30.31
N ALA A 17 -20.89 7.86 -30.62
CA ALA A 17 -21.20 9.00 -29.74
C ALA A 17 -21.61 8.58 -28.31
N PRO A 18 -22.50 7.59 -28.11
CA PRO A 18 -22.79 7.03 -26.78
C PRO A 18 -21.58 6.35 -26.11
N MET A 19 -20.69 5.70 -26.88
CA MET A 19 -19.53 5.00 -26.31
C MET A 19 -18.45 5.96 -25.82
N LEU A 20 -18.21 7.06 -26.55
CA LEU A 20 -17.25 8.09 -26.16
C LEU A 20 -17.69 8.77 -24.85
N ASP A 21 -18.99 9.00 -24.68
CA ASP A 21 -19.55 9.58 -23.46
C ASP A 21 -19.25 8.72 -22.22
N VAL A 22 -19.50 7.40 -22.31
CA VAL A 22 -19.18 6.45 -21.21
C VAL A 22 -17.67 6.41 -20.92
N MET A 23 -16.84 6.36 -21.96
CA MET A 23 -15.38 6.38 -21.81
C MET A 23 -14.89 7.69 -21.17
N PHE A 24 -15.46 8.83 -21.56
CA PHE A 24 -15.11 10.15 -21.04
C PHE A 24 -15.45 10.29 -19.56
N VAL A 25 -16.63 9.82 -19.15
CA VAL A 25 -17.03 9.77 -17.74
C VAL A 25 -16.09 8.88 -16.92
N LEU A 26 -15.68 7.73 -17.46
CA LEU A 26 -14.71 6.85 -16.79
C LEU A 26 -13.33 7.51 -16.64
N LEU A 27 -12.83 8.17 -17.66
CA LEU A 27 -11.55 8.90 -17.60
C LEU A 27 -11.59 10.04 -16.58
N MET A 28 -12.69 10.82 -16.55
CA MET A 28 -12.90 11.87 -15.56
C MET A 28 -12.99 11.29 -14.13
N PHE A 29 -13.68 10.17 -13.96
CA PHE A 29 -13.77 9.47 -12.69
C PHE A 29 -12.40 9.02 -12.18
N PHE A 30 -11.57 8.40 -13.03
CA PHE A 30 -10.21 8.01 -12.68
C PHE A 30 -9.31 9.21 -12.36
N MET A 31 -9.39 10.29 -13.14
CA MET A 31 -8.64 11.53 -12.89
C MET A 31 -9.01 12.15 -11.53
N VAL A 32 -10.31 12.20 -11.21
CA VAL A 32 -10.83 12.68 -9.93
C VAL A 32 -10.43 11.74 -8.78
N MET A 33 -10.45 10.43 -8.98
CA MET A 33 -10.00 9.45 -7.99
C MET A 33 -8.49 9.53 -7.71
N ALA A 34 -7.67 9.64 -8.75
CA ALA A 34 -6.21 9.81 -8.61
C ALA A 34 -5.88 11.11 -7.89
N GLY A 35 -6.61 12.21 -8.17
CA GLY A 35 -6.47 13.47 -7.45
C GLY A 35 -6.92 13.41 -5.98
N LYS A 36 -7.83 12.50 -5.62
CA LYS A 36 -8.28 12.28 -4.23
C LYS A 36 -7.27 11.48 -3.39
N GLN A 37 -6.31 10.78 -4.01
CA GLN A 37 -5.22 10.10 -3.27
C GLN A 37 -4.13 11.06 -2.78
N VAL A 38 -4.24 12.35 -3.10
CA VAL A 38 -3.37 13.37 -2.55
C VAL A 38 -3.87 13.67 -1.13
N LYS A 39 -3.08 13.25 -0.12
CA LYS A 39 -3.03 13.83 1.24
C LYS A 39 -3.67 13.07 2.42
N GLU A 40 -3.75 11.74 2.40
CA GLU A 40 -3.83 10.99 3.67
C GLU A 40 -2.45 10.60 4.23
N ALA A 41 -1.37 10.77 3.46
CA ALA A 41 0.00 10.49 3.91
C ALA A 41 0.68 11.64 4.69
N GLU A 42 0.04 12.81 4.81
CA GLU A 42 0.64 14.01 5.46
C GLU A 42 -0.07 14.43 6.76
N LEU A 43 -1.13 13.75 7.18
CA LEU A 43 -1.58 13.89 8.56
C LEU A 43 -0.62 13.06 9.40
N GLY A 44 0.49 13.71 9.79
CA GLY A 44 1.37 13.28 10.85
C GLY A 44 0.56 13.08 12.12
N VAL A 45 -0.06 11.91 12.23
CA VAL A 45 -0.62 11.38 13.46
C VAL A 45 0.58 11.08 14.34
N ASN A 46 1.07 12.12 15.02
CA ASN A 46 1.80 11.96 16.26
C ASN A 46 0.76 11.51 17.28
N VAL A 47 0.51 10.20 17.35
CA VAL A 47 -0.08 9.62 18.54
C VAL A 47 0.92 9.90 19.67
N PRO A 48 0.57 10.65 20.71
CA PRO A 48 1.42 10.72 21.90
C PRO A 48 1.32 9.35 22.58
N GLY A 49 2.12 8.39 22.10
CA GLY A 49 1.96 7.00 22.52
C GLY A 49 2.59 5.94 21.62
N ALA A 50 3.73 6.20 21.00
CA ALA A 50 4.74 5.19 20.69
C ALA A 50 5.93 5.94 20.10
N SER A 51 7.06 5.92 20.81
CA SER A 51 8.35 6.35 20.25
C SER A 51 8.47 5.75 18.86
N GLN A 52 8.67 6.60 17.85
CA GLN A 52 9.10 6.17 16.53
C GLN A 52 10.16 5.09 16.74
N ALA A 53 9.88 3.87 16.28
CA ALA A 53 10.94 2.91 16.12
C ALA A 53 11.82 3.52 15.04
N SER A 54 12.91 4.18 15.46
CA SER A 54 14.06 4.33 14.59
C SER A 54 14.25 2.96 13.97
N SER A 55 14.45 2.89 12.65
CA SER A 55 14.91 1.68 12.01
C SER A 55 16.31 1.39 12.51
N THR A 56 16.42 0.98 13.78
CA THR A 56 17.57 0.32 14.34
C THR A 56 17.67 -0.93 13.50
N ALA A 57 18.72 -0.99 12.69
CA ALA A 57 19.08 -2.19 11.95
C ALA A 57 18.85 -3.37 12.89
N LYS A 58 18.04 -4.33 12.46
CA LYS A 58 17.67 -5.48 13.28
C LYS A 58 18.91 -6.37 13.39
N THR A 59 19.86 -5.96 14.21
CA THR A 59 21.06 -6.74 14.51
C THR A 59 20.56 -8.06 15.11
N PRO A 60 21.01 -9.21 14.60
CA PRO A 60 20.62 -10.48 15.18
C PRO A 60 21.04 -10.50 16.64
N VAL A 61 20.07 -10.65 17.53
CA VAL A 61 20.29 -10.80 18.97
C VAL A 61 20.40 -12.30 19.26
N THR A 62 21.51 -12.72 19.86
CA THR A 62 21.72 -14.10 20.30
C THR A 62 21.64 -14.17 21.81
N ILE A 63 20.69 -14.97 22.31
CA ILE A 63 20.57 -15.30 23.74
C ILE A 63 21.03 -16.75 23.92
N ARG A 64 21.97 -16.98 24.84
CA ARG A 64 22.39 -18.34 25.23
C ARG A 64 22.21 -18.52 26.73
N VAL A 65 21.76 -19.71 27.10
CA VAL A 65 21.64 -20.15 28.50
C VAL A 65 22.59 -21.33 28.66
N GLY A 66 23.62 -21.17 29.49
CA GLY A 66 24.57 -22.22 29.84
C GLY A 66 23.96 -23.25 30.80
N PRO A 67 24.51 -24.46 30.87
CA PRO A 67 24.05 -25.50 31.82
C PRO A 67 24.30 -25.14 33.29
N ASP A 68 25.12 -24.13 33.54
CA ASP A 68 25.41 -23.48 34.82
C ASP A 68 24.42 -22.35 35.17
N GLY A 69 23.46 -22.06 34.29
CA GLY A 69 22.46 -21.01 34.46
C GLY A 69 22.91 -19.62 34.03
N VAL A 70 24.10 -19.49 33.44
CA VAL A 70 24.62 -18.20 32.97
C VAL A 70 23.89 -17.79 31.69
N VAL A 71 23.36 -16.57 31.68
CA VAL A 71 22.69 -15.96 30.53
C VAL A 71 23.64 -15.00 29.83
N THR A 72 23.86 -15.20 28.53
CA THR A 72 24.65 -14.29 27.70
C THR A 72 23.80 -13.63 26.62
N PHE A 73 24.06 -12.34 26.39
CA PHE A 73 23.50 -11.50 25.32
C PHE A 73 24.63 -11.13 24.36
N ASN A 74 24.56 -11.60 23.11
CA ASN A 74 25.60 -11.36 22.10
C ASN A 74 27.02 -11.64 22.63
N ASP A 75 27.17 -12.81 23.26
CA ASP A 75 28.40 -13.31 23.89
C ASP A 75 28.91 -12.50 25.10
N SER A 76 28.16 -11.50 25.57
CA SER A 76 28.41 -10.80 26.84
C SER A 76 27.53 -11.37 27.94
N PRO A 77 28.07 -11.76 29.12
CA PRO A 77 27.25 -12.22 30.24
C PRO A 77 26.40 -11.07 30.82
N VAL A 78 25.10 -11.32 31.04
CA VAL A 78 24.11 -10.33 31.54
C VAL A 78 23.45 -10.84 32.81
N ASP A 79 24.23 -11.41 33.73
CA ASP A 79 23.68 -11.87 35.01
C ASP A 79 23.20 -10.67 35.84
N ASN A 80 21.88 -10.66 36.09
CA ASN A 80 21.20 -9.67 36.92
C ASN A 80 20.56 -10.37 38.12
N ARG A 81 21.34 -11.09 38.93
CA ARG A 81 20.89 -11.49 40.28
C ARG A 81 20.96 -10.30 41.25
N ASN A 82 20.22 -9.24 40.96
CA ASN A 82 20.08 -8.07 41.84
C ASN A 82 18.61 -7.66 42.05
N ASP A 83 17.76 -8.66 42.30
CA ASP A 83 16.50 -8.45 43.00
C ASP A 83 16.76 -8.76 44.49
N SER A 84 16.81 -7.72 45.30
CA SER A 84 16.89 -7.74 46.77
C SER A 84 15.58 -7.24 47.33
#